data_AF-A0A4V0X3W7-F1
#
_entry.id   AF-A0A4V0X3W7-F1
#
_cell.length_a   1.000
_cell.length_b   1.000
_cell.length_c   1.000
_cell.angle_alpha   90.00
_cell.angle_beta   90.00
_cell.angle_gamma   90.00
#
_symmetry.space_group_name_H-M   'P 1'
#
loop_
_entity.id
_entity.type
_entity.pdbx_description
1 polymer ?
#
loop_
_entity_poly.entity_id
_entity_poly.type
_entity_poly.pdbx_seq_one_letter_code
_entity_poly.pdbx_strand_id
1 'polypeptide(L)'
;MDDLREIVDAQAIGRLFALLALLVPLLAVAIGGALGKRKGDPKQGAVSGLTVGLLAPLNWVLWRLYNAIVDSTGIDTVRNVVINLVLFAVIGFGIGVGAGKWKRKSDAKT
;
A
#
# COMPACT_ATOMS: atom_id res chain seq x y z
N MET A 1 -16.67 0.97 -29.57
CA MET A 1 -17.52 1.05 -28.36
C MET A 1 -16.84 0.46 -27.13
N ASP A 2 -15.69 -0.22 -27.28
CA ASP A 2 -14.93 -0.80 -26.16
C ASP A 2 -14.10 0.23 -25.37
N ASP A 3 -13.56 1.26 -26.03
CA ASP A 3 -12.75 2.31 -25.37
C ASP A 3 -13.50 3.03 -24.24
N LEU A 4 -14.81 3.27 -24.42
CA LEU A 4 -15.66 3.88 -23.39
C LEU A 4 -15.84 2.97 -22.17
N ARG A 5 -15.89 1.64 -22.37
CA ARG A 5 -15.97 0.69 -21.26
C ARG A 5 -14.66 0.61 -20.50
N GLU A 6 -13.54 0.61 -21.22
CA GLU A 6 -12.19 0.58 -20.65
C GLU A 6 -11.90 1.80 -19.75
N ILE A 7 -12.27 3.01 -20.19
CA ILE A 7 -12.09 4.24 -19.40
C ILE A 7 -13.02 4.25 -18.17
N VAL A 8 -14.27 3.81 -18.34
CA VAL A 8 -15.23 3.72 -17.21
C VAL A 8 -14.75 2.69 -16.18
N ASP A 9 -14.16 1.59 -16.61
CA ASP A 9 -13.64 0.55 -15.72
C ASP A 9 -12.39 1.03 -14.96
N ALA A 10 -11.44 1.67 -15.64
CA ALA A 10 -10.26 2.25 -14.98
C ALA A 10 -10.64 3.30 -13.92
N GLN A 11 -11.66 4.13 -14.19
CA GLN A 11 -12.14 5.12 -13.24
C GLN A 11 -12.92 4.48 -12.08
N ALA A 12 -13.71 3.44 -12.33
CA ALA A 12 -14.39 2.66 -11.30
C ALA A 12 -13.40 1.95 -10.37
N ILE A 13 -12.37 1.33 -10.93
CA ILE A 13 -11.27 0.69 -10.20
C ILE A 13 -10.51 1.72 -9.38
N GLY A 14 -10.19 2.88 -9.95
CA GLY A 14 -9.51 3.96 -9.22
C GLY A 14 -10.31 4.47 -8.01
N ARG A 15 -11.63 4.57 -8.14
CA ARG A 15 -12.53 4.90 -7.03
C ARG A 15 -12.56 3.79 -5.98
N LEU A 16 -12.61 2.53 -6.40
CA LEU A 16 -12.57 1.38 -5.48
C LEU A 16 -11.27 1.39 -4.67
N PHE A 17 -10.10 1.54 -5.31
CA PHE A 17 -8.83 1.62 -4.59
C PHE A 17 -8.76 2.82 -3.66
N ALA A 18 -9.32 3.97 -4.03
CA ALA A 18 -9.38 5.13 -3.13
C ALA A 18 -10.26 4.85 -1.90
N LEU A 19 -11.38 4.14 -2.09
CA LEU A 19 -12.29 3.75 -1.03
C LEU A 19 -11.64 2.74 -0.09
N LEU A 20 -10.94 1.74 -0.64
CA LEU A 20 -10.15 0.77 0.12
C LEU A 20 -8.99 1.43 0.85
N ALA A 21 -8.30 2.39 0.22
CA ALA A 21 -7.22 3.16 0.84
C ALA A 21 -7.68 3.92 2.09
N LEU A 22 -8.96 4.29 2.18
CA LEU A 22 -9.55 4.92 3.35
C LEU A 22 -10.11 3.90 4.36
N LEU A 23 -10.88 2.93 3.90
CA LEU A 23 -11.57 1.98 4.79
C LEU A 23 -10.64 0.96 5.42
N VAL A 24 -9.64 0.46 4.68
CA VAL A 24 -8.75 -0.59 5.16
C VAL A 24 -7.92 -0.13 6.38
N PRO A 25 -7.33 1.07 6.42
CA PRO A 25 -6.68 1.57 7.64
C PRO A 25 -7.61 1.63 8.85
N LEU A 26 -8.84 2.12 8.67
CA LEU A 26 -9.82 2.24 9.75
C LEU A 26 -10.22 0.87 10.30
N LEU A 27 -10.49 -0.08 9.41
CA LEU A 27 -10.83 -1.46 9.79
C LEU A 27 -9.63 -2.17 10.44
N ALA A 28 -8.42 -1.97 9.91
CA ALA A 28 -7.22 -2.58 10.46
C ALA A 28 -6.88 -2.05 11.86
N VAL A 29 -7.09 -0.76 12.13
CA VAL A 29 -6.99 -0.18 13.49
C VAL A 29 -8.03 -0.81 14.42
N ALA A 30 -9.28 -0.90 14.00
CA ALA A 30 -10.36 -1.46 14.82
C ALA A 30 -10.12 -2.95 15.15
N ILE A 31 -9.76 -3.75 14.14
CA ILE A 31 -9.44 -5.18 14.29
C ILE A 31 -8.17 -5.35 15.13
N GLY A 32 -7.11 -4.57 14.85
CA GLY A 32 -5.86 -4.60 15.60
C GLY A 32 -6.05 -4.25 17.07
N GLY A 33 -6.84 -3.22 17.37
CA GLY A 33 -7.19 -2.85 18.74
C GLY A 33 -8.02 -3.92 19.46
N ALA A 34 -9.00 -4.52 18.78
CA ALA A 34 -9.82 -5.59 19.33
C ALA A 34 -8.99 -6.86 19.65
N LEU A 35 -8.09 -7.25 18.74
CA LEU A 35 -7.17 -8.37 18.95
C LEU A 35 -6.10 -8.05 20.02
N GLY A 36 -5.60 -6.82 20.06
CA GLY A 36 -4.68 -6.34 21.10
C GLY A 36 -5.31 -6.35 22.49
N LYS A 37 -6.59 -5.98 22.59
CA LYS A 37 -7.38 -6.06 23.84
C LYS A 37 -7.43 -7.49 24.39
N ARG A 38 -7.56 -8.49 23.53
CA ARG A 38 -7.52 -9.92 23.93
C ARG A 38 -6.15 -10.36 24.45
N LYS A 39 -5.07 -9.69 24.04
CA LYS A 39 -3.68 -9.98 24.45
C LYS A 39 -3.18 -9.09 25.60
N GLY A 40 -4.01 -8.19 26.12
CA GLY A 40 -3.65 -7.28 27.22
C GLY A 40 -3.01 -5.95 26.80
N ASP A 41 -2.74 -5.74 25.50
CA ASP A 41 -2.20 -4.48 24.98
C ASP A 41 -2.96 -3.98 23.74
N PRO A 42 -4.07 -3.22 23.94
CA PRO A 42 -4.87 -2.69 22.85
C PRO A 42 -4.16 -1.58 22.07
N LYS A 43 -3.23 -0.85 22.70
CA LYS A 43 -2.49 0.24 22.03
C LYS A 43 -1.52 -0.33 21.01
N GLN A 44 -0.73 -1.33 21.42
CA GLN A 44 0.21 -2.00 20.51
C GLN A 44 -0.53 -2.73 19.39
N GLY A 45 -1.68 -3.36 19.69
CA GLY A 45 -2.55 -3.97 18.68
C GLY A 45 -3.08 -2.97 17.65
N ALA A 46 -3.54 -1.79 18.09
CA ALA A 46 -4.02 -0.74 17.19
C ALA A 46 -2.91 -0.16 16.32
N VAL A 47 -1.70 0.04 16.86
CA VAL A 47 -0.53 0.52 16.11
C VAL A 47 -0.10 -0.51 15.06
N SER A 48 -0.05 -1.79 15.42
CA SER A 48 0.24 -2.88 14.48
C SER A 48 -0.81 -2.94 13.37
N GLY A 49 -2.09 -2.88 13.74
CA GLY A 49 -3.21 -2.80 12.81
C GLY A 49 -3.11 -1.61 11.85
N LEU A 50 -2.80 -0.41 12.36
CA LEU A 50 -2.59 0.77 11.53
C LEU A 50 -1.44 0.56 10.53
N THR A 51 -0.33 -0.02 10.99
CA THR A 51 0.87 -0.22 10.16
C THR A 51 0.55 -1.13 8.97
N VAL A 52 -0.21 -2.19 9.20
CA VAL A 52 -0.70 -3.09 8.14
C VAL A 52 -1.75 -2.39 7.28
N GLY A 53 -2.67 -1.65 7.90
CA GLY A 53 -3.73 -0.92 7.21
C GLY A 53 -3.21 0.13 6.23
N LEU A 54 -2.09 0.78 6.54
CA LEU A 54 -1.43 1.76 5.68
C LEU A 54 -0.87 1.17 4.38
N LEU A 55 -0.79 -0.16 4.25
CA LEU A 55 -0.43 -0.81 2.98
C LEU A 55 -1.46 -0.54 1.88
N ALA A 56 -2.74 -0.39 2.23
CA ALA A 56 -3.79 -0.09 1.25
C ALA A 56 -3.65 1.31 0.60
N PRO A 57 -3.50 2.42 1.37
CA PRO A 57 -3.23 3.72 0.76
C PRO A 57 -1.88 3.77 0.05
N LEU A 58 -0.84 3.09 0.55
CA LEU A 58 0.42 2.95 -0.18
C LEU A 58 0.20 2.29 -1.55
N ASN A 59 -0.57 1.19 -1.60
CA ASN A 59 -0.89 0.51 -2.84
C ASN A 59 -1.70 1.39 -3.82
N TRP A 60 -2.63 2.20 -3.32
CA TRP A 60 -3.35 3.16 -4.17
C TRP A 60 -2.45 4.23 -4.78
N VAL A 61 -1.48 4.74 -4.01
CA VAL A 61 -0.48 5.69 -4.53
C VAL A 61 0.37 5.02 -5.62
N LEU A 62 0.81 3.77 -5.39
CA LEU A 62 1.57 2.99 -6.38
C LEU A 62 0.76 2.76 -7.66
N TRP A 63 -0.53 2.45 -7.54
CA TRP A 63 -1.43 2.30 -8.69
C TRP A 63 -1.56 3.60 -9.49
N ARG A 64 -1.68 4.75 -8.82
CA ARG A 64 -1.70 6.06 -9.50
C ARG A 64 -0.39 6.37 -10.20
N LEU A 65 0.75 6.07 -9.57
CA LEU A 65 2.07 6.26 -10.17
C LEU A 65 2.25 5.36 -11.40
N TYR A 66 1.86 4.09 -11.30
CA TYR A 66 1.87 3.15 -12.42
C TYR A 66 1.08 3.71 -13.61
N ASN A 67 -0.17 4.13 -13.40
CA ASN A 67 -1.00 4.69 -14.48
C ASN A 67 -0.39 5.96 -15.08
N ALA A 68 0.16 6.86 -14.24
CA ALA A 68 0.81 8.07 -14.75
C ALA A 68 2.05 7.76 -15.61
N ILE A 69 2.83 6.73 -15.24
CA ILE A 69 3.97 6.27 -16.03
C ILE A 69 3.48 5.65 -17.34
N VAL A 70 2.46 4.79 -17.27
CA VAL A 70 1.84 4.13 -18.42
C VAL A 70 1.31 5.16 -19.42
N ASP A 71 0.59 6.18 -18.95
CA ASP A 71 0.06 7.27 -19.79
C ASP A 71 1.19 8.02 -20.52
N SER A 72 2.37 8.15 -19.91
CA SER A 72 3.51 8.86 -20.48
C SER A 72 4.41 8.02 -21.39
N THR A 73 4.44 6.69 -21.21
CA THR A 73 5.40 5.80 -21.89
C THR A 73 4.75 4.73 -22.77
N GLY A 74 3.43 4.56 -22.70
CA GLY A 74 2.70 3.50 -23.38
C GLY A 74 2.79 2.16 -22.63
N ILE A 75 1.67 1.43 -22.62
CA ILE A 75 1.47 0.16 -21.88
C ILE A 75 2.55 -0.88 -22.25
N ASP A 76 2.84 -1.03 -23.55
CA ASP A 76 3.65 -2.14 -24.09
C ASP A 76 5.14 -1.84 -24.24
N THR A 77 5.64 -0.78 -23.62
CA THR A 77 7.06 -0.46 -23.74
C THR A 77 7.91 -1.18 -22.69
N VAL A 78 9.05 -1.73 -23.12
CA VAL A 78 10.08 -2.27 -22.20
C VAL A 78 10.49 -1.20 -21.18
N ARG A 79 10.49 0.08 -21.59
CA ARG A 79 10.75 1.23 -20.72
C ARG A 79 9.76 1.28 -19.55
N ASN A 80 8.45 1.16 -19.81
CA ASN A 80 7.42 1.16 -18.76
C ASN A 80 7.66 0.04 -17.73
N VAL A 81 7.96 -1.17 -18.21
CA VAL A 81 8.27 -2.33 -17.34
C VAL A 81 9.50 -2.08 -16.48
N VAL A 82 10.58 -1.56 -17.06
CA VAL A 82 11.83 -1.27 -16.32
C VAL A 82 11.61 -0.18 -15.27
N ILE A 83 10.88 0.89 -15.59
CA ILE A 83 10.60 1.98 -14.63
C ILE A 83 9.80 1.43 -13.45
N ASN A 84 8.74 0.67 -13.70
CA ASN A 84 7.94 0.07 -12.64
C ASN A 84 8.76 -0.90 -11.80
N LEU A 85 9.57 -1.76 -12.43
CA LEU A 85 10.45 -2.68 -11.72
C LEU A 85 11.41 -1.94 -10.78
N VAL A 86 12.07 -0.88 -11.26
CA VAL A 86 12.97 -0.06 -10.43
C VAL A 86 12.21 0.63 -9.30
N LEU A 87 11.03 1.19 -9.58
CA LEU A 87 10.19 1.85 -8.58
C LEU A 87 9.82 0.90 -7.44
N PHE A 88 9.27 -0.28 -7.78
CA PHE A 88 8.88 -1.28 -6.78
C PHE A 88 10.10 -1.85 -6.03
N ALA A 89 11.22 -2.07 -6.71
CA ALA A 89 12.45 -2.55 -6.07
C ALA A 89 12.99 -1.52 -5.07
N VAL A 90 13.06 -0.24 -5.42
CA VAL A 90 13.55 0.83 -4.55
C VAL A 90 12.63 1.02 -3.34
N ILE A 91 11.31 1.06 -3.55
CA ILE A 91 10.34 1.23 -2.47
C ILE A 91 10.34 0.00 -1.55
N GLY A 92 10.28 -1.20 -2.11
CA GLY A 92 10.32 -2.45 -1.34
C GLY A 92 11.60 -2.61 -0.53
N PHE A 93 12.75 -2.27 -1.12
CA PHE A 93 14.03 -2.27 -0.41
C PHE A 93 14.05 -1.23 0.72
N GLY A 94 13.58 -0.01 0.45
CA GLY A 94 13.51 1.05 1.46
C GLY A 94 12.64 0.66 2.66
N ILE A 95 11.45 0.11 2.41
CA ILE A 95 10.54 -0.40 3.44
C ILE A 95 11.19 -1.55 4.21
N GLY A 96 11.81 -2.51 3.51
CA GLY A 96 12.46 -3.67 4.12
C GLY A 96 13.63 -3.28 5.03
N VAL A 97 14.50 -2.36 4.58
CA VAL A 97 15.61 -1.84 5.40
C VAL A 97 15.08 -1.06 6.59
N GLY A 98 14.06 -0.21 6.39
CA GLY A 98 13.42 0.56 7.46
C GLY A 98 12.84 -0.34 8.55
N ALA A 99 12.02 -1.32 8.16
CA ALA A 99 11.44 -2.30 9.06
C ALA A 99 12.51 -3.14 9.77
N GLY A 100 13.55 -3.56 9.04
CA GLY A 100 14.67 -4.33 9.59
C GLY A 100 15.50 -3.55 10.62
N LYS A 101 15.68 -2.24 10.43
CA LYS A 101 16.34 -1.36 11.42
C LYS A 101 15.46 -1.10 12.64
N TRP A 102 14.16 -0.92 12.45
CA TRP A 102 13.20 -0.75 13.55
C TRP A 102 13.14 -1.97 14.46
N LYS A 103 13.07 -3.17 13.88
CA LYS A 103 13.08 -4.42 14.64
C LYS A 103 14.33 -4.56 15.50
N ARG A 104 15.52 -4.36 14.92
CA ARG A 104 16.79 -4.41 15.66
C ARG A 104 16.89 -3.39 16.80
N LYS A 105 16.32 -2.18 16.61
CA LYS A 105 16.33 -1.12 17.64
C LYS A 105 15.35 -1.42 18.78
N SER A 106 14.24 -2.11 18.50
CA SER A 106 13.32 -2.61 19.52
C SER A 106 13.92 -3.76 20.32
N ASP A 107 14.64 -4.69 19.67
CA ASP A 107 15.26 -5.83 20.34
C ASP A 107 16.42 -5.41 21.27
N ALA A 108 17.17 -4.37 20.91
CA ALA A 108 18.30 -3.86 21.70
C ALA A 108 17.89 -3.01 22.93
N LYS A 109 16.60 -2.77 23.16
CA LYS A 109 16.06 -2.02 24.31
C LYS A 109 15.47 -2.91 25.41
N THR A 110 15.50 -4.24 25.21
CA THR A 110 15.17 -5.27 26.21
C THR A 110 16.45 -5.75 26.87
#